data_AF-A0A914QFB5-F1
#
_entry.id   AF-A0A914QFB5-F1
#
_cell.length_a   1.000
_cell.length_b   1.000
_cell.length_c   1.000
_cell.angle_alpha   90.00
_cell.angle_beta   90.00
_cell.angle_gamma   90.00
#
_symmetry.space_group_name_H-M   'P 1'
#
loop_
_entity.id
_entity.type
_entity.pdbx_description
1 polymer ?
#
loop_
_entity_poly.entity_id
_entity_poly.type
_entity_poly.pdbx_seq_one_letter_code
_entity_poly.pdbx_strand_id
1 'polypeptide(L)'
;MTNKPIKQEIRPEISGNQNNQRLTIECAIVRIMKKKQKLKHAILVAEIIDAVKERFAPPTALIKQCLESLIERAYVKRTEEIDEYEYIA
;
A
#
# COMPACT_ATOMS: atom_id res chain seq x y z
N MET A 1 32.26 -40.56 -1.67
CA MET A 1 31.27 -40.43 -0.58
C MET A 1 31.84 -39.37 0.35
N THR A 2 31.33 -38.15 0.45
CA THR A 2 29.99 -37.79 0.95
C THR A 2 29.67 -36.35 0.54
N ASN A 3 28.72 -36.16 -0.37
CA ASN A 3 28.10 -34.85 -0.55
C ASN A 3 27.10 -34.67 0.60
N LYS A 4 27.43 -33.80 1.56
CA LYS A 4 26.46 -33.32 2.56
C LYS A 4 25.38 -32.53 1.82
N PRO A 5 24.09 -32.83 2.03
CA PRO A 5 23.04 -32.03 1.42
C PRO A 5 23.07 -30.66 2.10
N ILE A 6 23.25 -29.62 1.28
CA ILE A 6 23.04 -28.22 1.69
C ILE A 6 21.56 -28.13 2.04
N LYS A 7 21.26 -28.12 3.35
CA LYS A 7 19.95 -27.72 3.84
C LYS A 7 19.86 -26.21 3.64
N GLN A 8 19.48 -25.79 2.44
CA GLN A 8 18.90 -24.47 2.26
C GLN A 8 17.60 -24.47 3.07
N GLU A 9 17.67 -23.93 4.28
CA GLU A 9 16.48 -23.49 4.99
C GLU A 9 15.74 -22.55 4.03
N ILE A 10 14.61 -23.02 3.52
CA ILE A 10 13.65 -22.18 2.83
C ILE A 10 13.19 -21.18 3.88
N ARG A 11 13.87 -20.02 3.93
CA ARG A 11 13.34 -18.84 4.61
C ARG A 11 11.94 -18.64 4.02
N PRO A 12 10.91 -18.38 4.83
CA PRO A 12 9.59 -18.11 4.29
C PRO A 12 9.64 -16.76 3.54
N GLU A 13 10.01 -16.80 2.25
CA GLU A 13 10.03 -15.66 1.33
C GLU A 13 8.64 -15.05 1.11
N ILE A 14 7.60 -15.71 1.63
CA ILE A 14 6.20 -15.31 1.56
C ILE A 14 5.95 -14.02 2.37
N SER A 15 6.68 -13.77 3.47
CA SER A 15 6.48 -12.57 4.31
C SER A 15 7.07 -11.29 3.69
N GLY A 16 8.18 -11.42 2.96
CA GLY A 16 8.85 -10.27 2.33
C GLY A 16 8.04 -9.62 1.22
N ASN A 17 7.31 -10.42 0.44
CA ASN A 17 6.54 -9.92 -0.69
C ASN A 17 5.33 -9.08 -0.24
N GLN A 18 4.58 -9.55 0.77
CA GLN A 18 3.40 -8.84 1.28
C GLN A 18 3.75 -7.50 1.93
N ASN A 19 4.85 -7.46 2.69
CA ASN A 19 5.33 -6.20 3.27
C ASN A 19 5.79 -5.22 2.19
N ASN A 20 6.46 -5.70 1.14
CA ASN A 20 6.88 -4.86 0.03
C ASN A 20 5.68 -4.29 -0.76
N GLN A 21 4.62 -5.08 -0.97
CA GLN A 21 3.39 -4.60 -1.59
C GLN A 21 2.71 -3.52 -0.75
N ARG A 22 2.60 -3.74 0.57
CA ARG A 22 2.03 -2.77 1.50
C ARG A 22 2.80 -1.44 1.46
N LEU A 23 4.12 -1.49 1.59
CA LEU A 23 4.97 -0.29 1.51
C LEU A 23 4.83 0.42 0.17
N THR A 24 4.76 -0.32 -0.94
CA THR A 24 4.57 0.26 -2.27
C THR A 24 3.24 1.01 -2.38
N ILE A 25 2.15 0.43 -1.83
CA ILE A 25 0.84 1.08 -1.79
C ILE A 25 0.86 2.32 -0.90
N GLU A 26 1.42 2.23 0.31
CA GLU A 26 1.52 3.37 1.23
C GLU A 26 2.29 4.54 0.59
N CYS A 27 3.42 4.26 -0.05
CA CYS A 27 4.17 5.26 -0.81
C CYS A 27 3.37 5.86 -1.97
N ALA A 28 2.60 5.03 -2.71
CA ALA A 28 1.74 5.51 -3.78
C ALA A 28 0.65 6.45 -3.25
N ILE A 29 -0.02 6.08 -2.15
CA ILE A 29 -1.04 6.91 -1.50
C ILE A 29 -0.47 8.27 -1.12
N VAL A 30 0.64 8.30 -0.37
CA VAL A 30 1.25 9.57 0.09
C VAL A 30 1.64 10.45 -1.10
N ARG A 31 2.22 9.87 -2.17
CA ARG A 31 2.60 10.62 -3.37
C ARG A 31 1.39 11.23 -4.09
N ILE A 32 0.30 10.48 -4.24
CA ILE A 32 -0.94 10.96 -4.88
C ILE A 32 -1.58 12.04 -4.02
N MET A 33 -1.76 11.78 -2.72
CA MET A 33 -2.42 12.67 -1.78
C MET A 33 -1.64 13.99 -1.59
N LYS A 34 -0.31 13.93 -1.50
CA LYS A 34 0.53 15.14 -1.45
C LYS A 34 0.38 16.03 -2.69
N LYS A 35 0.15 15.44 -3.87
CA LYS A 35 -0.06 16.19 -5.12
C LYS A 35 -1.48 16.76 -5.22
N LYS A 36 -2.49 16.00 -4.81
CA LYS A 36 -3.91 16.35 -5.01
C LYS A 36 -4.51 17.14 -3.83
N GLN A 37 -3.90 17.06 -2.65
CA GLN A 37 -4.33 17.65 -1.38
C GLN A 37 -5.67 17.09 -0.85
N LYS A 38 -6.72 17.01 -1.67
CA LYS A 38 -8.01 16.39 -1.36
C LYS A 38 -8.45 15.46 -2.48
N LEU A 39 -9.03 14.32 -2.14
CA LEU A 39 -9.47 13.35 -3.15
C LEU A 39 -10.57 12.41 -2.62
N LYS A 40 -11.57 12.14 -3.47
CA LYS A 40 -12.60 11.13 -3.21
C LYS A 40 -12.02 9.72 -3.27
N HIS A 41 -12.56 8.82 -2.44
CA HIS A 41 -12.12 7.43 -2.28
C HIS A 41 -12.06 6.69 -3.61
N ALA A 42 -13.12 6.76 -4.43
CA ALA A 42 -13.17 6.08 -5.71
C ALA A 42 -12.04 6.52 -6.66
N ILE A 43 -11.77 7.83 -6.70
CA ILE A 43 -10.71 8.41 -7.54
C ILE A 43 -9.34 8.02 -6.99
N LEU A 44 -9.16 8.09 -5.67
CA LEU A 44 -7.92 7.69 -5.00
C LEU A 44 -7.59 6.22 -5.26
N VAL A 45 -8.57 5.32 -5.13
CA VAL A 45 -8.39 3.89 -5.39
C VAL A 45 -7.98 3.64 -6.84
N ALA A 46 -8.62 4.31 -7.80
CA ALA A 46 -8.28 4.19 -9.22
C ALA A 46 -6.82 4.65 -9.48
N GLU A 47 -6.43 5.81 -8.96
CA GLU A 47 -5.06 6.35 -9.10
C GLU A 47 -4.02 5.43 -8.45
N ILE A 48 -4.34 4.80 -7.31
CA ILE A 48 -3.44 3.83 -6.64
C ILE A 48 -3.27 2.58 -7.50
N ILE A 49 -4.36 2.00 -8.01
CA ILE A 49 -4.30 0.82 -8.88
C ILE A 49 -3.47 1.14 -10.12
N ASP A 50 -3.73 2.28 -10.76
CA ASP A 50 -2.96 2.70 -11.93
C ASP A 50 -1.47 2.92 -11.64
N ALA A 51 -1.13 3.36 -10.42
CA ALA A 51 0.26 3.56 -10.03
C ALA A 51 1.04 2.26 -9.76
N VAL A 52 0.36 1.16 -9.41
CA VAL A 52 1.02 -0.11 -9.04
C VAL A 52 0.76 -1.27 -10.00
N LYS A 53 -0.15 -1.11 -10.98
CA LYS A 53 -0.58 -2.18 -11.91
C LYS A 53 0.54 -2.85 -12.69
N GLU A 54 1.63 -2.14 -12.97
CA GLU A 54 2.80 -2.71 -13.66
C GLU A 54 3.56 -3.73 -12.80
N ARG A 55 3.43 -3.63 -11.47
CA ARG A 55 4.12 -4.50 -10.51
C ARG A 55 3.19 -5.60 -9.99
N PHE A 56 1.94 -5.27 -9.67
CA PHE A 56 0.94 -6.21 -9.16
C PHE A 56 -0.47 -5.61 -9.21
N ALA A 57 -1.48 -6.48 -9.09
CA ALA A 57 -2.88 -6.09 -8.96
C ALA A 57 -3.30 -6.11 -7.47
N PRO A 58 -3.34 -4.96 -6.76
CA PRO A 58 -3.68 -4.93 -5.35
C PRO A 58 -5.16 -5.23 -5.11
N PRO A 59 -5.52 -6.08 -4.13
CA PRO A 59 -6.91 -6.19 -3.70
C PRO A 59 -7.34 -4.91 -2.98
N THR A 60 -8.59 -4.48 -3.17
CA THR A 60 -9.15 -3.28 -2.52
C THR A 60 -9.05 -3.33 -1.00
N ALA A 61 -9.12 -4.53 -0.40
CA ALA A 61 -8.96 -4.72 1.04
C ALA A 61 -7.58 -4.24 1.54
N LEU A 62 -6.51 -4.51 0.80
CA LEU A 62 -5.15 -4.09 1.18
C LEU A 62 -4.99 -2.57 1.07
N ILE A 63 -5.58 -1.95 0.05
CA ILE A 63 -5.59 -0.48 -0.10
C ILE A 63 -6.30 0.18 1.09
N LYS A 64 -7.46 -0.36 1.49
CA LYS A 64 -8.19 0.12 2.67
C LYS A 64 -7.36 0.01 3.94
N GLN A 65 -6.70 -1.12 4.18
CA GLN A 65 -5.79 -1.29 5.32
C GLN A 65 -4.63 -0.29 5.32
N CYS A 66 -4.04 -0.01 4.15
CA CYS A 66 -2.98 1.00 4.03
C CYS A 66 -3.51 2.42 4.33
N LEU A 67 -4.72 2.75 3.87
CA LEU A 67 -5.35 4.04 4.16
C LEU A 67 -5.62 4.21 5.66
N GLU A 68 -6.18 3.20 6.34
CA GLU A 68 -6.38 3.27 7.79
C GLU A 68 -5.05 3.47 8.53
N SER A 69 -4.01 2.72 8.14
CA SER A 69 -2.68 2.88 8.75
C SER A 69 -2.08 4.28 8.54
N LEU A 70 -2.32 4.90 7.37
CA LEU A 70 -1.87 6.26 7.09
C LEU A 70 -2.71 7.33 7.82
N ILE A 71 -3.98 7.03 8.13
CA ILE A 71 -4.82 7.88 8.97
C ILE A 71 -4.34 7.85 10.42
N GLU A 72 -4.08 6.66 10.96
CA GLU A 72 -3.53 6.47 12.31
C GLU A 72 -2.18 7.19 12.50
N ARG A 73 -1.36 7.21 11.44
CA ARG A 73 -0.05 7.90 11.42
C ARG A 73 -0.14 9.38 11.08
N ALA A 74 -1.35 9.94 10.96
CA ALA A 74 -1.62 11.34 10.64
C ALA A 74 -0.98 11.85 9.33
N TYR A 75 -0.91 11.00 8.30
CA TYR A 75 -0.56 11.43 6.93
C TYR A 75 -1.77 11.89 6.13
N VAL A 76 -2.92 11.27 6.39
CA VAL A 76 -4.19 11.52 5.72
C VAL A 76 -5.29 11.60 6.78
N LYS A 77 -6.33 12.39 6.55
CA LYS A 77 -7.55 12.36 7.38
C LYS A 77 -8.78 12.23 6.50
N ARG A 78 -9.88 11.75 7.09
CA ARG A 78 -11.20 11.83 6.48
C ARG A 78 -11.74 13.24 6.64
N THR A 79 -12.35 13.78 5.59
CA THR A 79 -13.03 15.07 5.63
C THR A 79 -14.43 14.94 6.21
N GLU A 80 -15.14 16.07 6.33
CA GLU A 80 -16.58 16.08 6.64
C GLU A 80 -17.43 15.52 5.49
N GLU A 81 -16.93 15.65 4.25
CA GLU A 81 -17.53 15.05 3.06
C GLU A 81 -17.37 13.53 3.05
N ILE A 82 -18.41 12.83 2.60
CA ILE A 82 -18.46 11.37 2.54
C ILE A 82 -17.43 10.86 1.54
N ASP A 83 -16.69 9.83 1.95
CA ASP A 83 -15.70 9.15 1.13
C ASP A 83 -14.66 10.11 0.53
N GLU A 84 -14.28 11.16 1.25
CA GLU A 84 -13.21 12.07 0.85
C GLU A 84 -12.08 12.11 1.89
N TYR A 85 -10.86 12.23 1.38
CA TYR A 85 -9.63 12.27 2.15
C TYR A 85 -8.88 13.58 1.90
N GLU A 86 -8.20 14.06 2.93
CA GLU A 86 -7.31 15.23 2.88
C GLU A 86 -5.91 14.85 3.39
N TYR A 87 -4.89 15.32 2.68
CA TYR A 87 -3.48 15.17 3.07
C TYR A 87 -3.12 16.19 4.16
N ILE A 88 -2.40 15.76 5.21
CA ILE A 88 -2.17 16.60 6.40
C ILE A 88 -0.73 16.62 6.95
N ALA A 89 0.23 15.94 6.30
CA ALA A 89 1.62 15.82 6.75
C ALA A 89 2.62 16.75 6.06
#